data_AF-A0A8S1NPD1-F1
#
_entry.id   AF-A0A8S1NPD1-F1
#
_cell.length_a   1.000
_cell.length_b   1.000
_cell.length_c   1.000
_cell.angle_alpha   90.00
_cell.angle_beta   90.00
_cell.angle_gamma   90.00
#
_symmetry.space_group_name_H-M   'P 1'
#
loop_
_entity.id
_entity.type
_entity.pdbx_description
1 polymer ?
#
loop_
_entity_poly.entity_id
_entity_poly.type
_entity_poly.pdbx_seq_one_letter_code
_entity_poly.pdbx_strand_id
1 'polypeptide(L)'
;MDLIQLSSMILNTLLYATLYVMSKYIYRIQKQKLSTNDKQLAKVLRYQRRKIKIIIMGLPTLLCFVQNYYNLCLRYTQSEKLNIFECLKQFDTEKIGMGILTSFYMTLLLYIGPVYQEFWNGNLREKFSKIRFNKFRWDYFTKIVITPLIDEIIFRELVNNAINVRYQNNFEFIIYSTLLYSLTKSLSYQLKYGQLSRYEFLKTLVLGLYLSFVLVQTKTIVTVIINHGLMNFMGRPNFLDLVKGKYSNEQRQKMIQFYVLGFVAFLIFCVLVL
;
A
#
# COMPACT_ATOMS: atom_id res chain seq x y z
N MET A 1 -9.84 -15.47 22.57
CA MET A 1 -10.81 -14.66 21.81
C MET A 1 -11.96 -15.56 21.44
N ASP A 2 -13.19 -15.18 21.78
CA ASP A 2 -14.35 -16.04 21.52
C ASP A 2 -14.59 -16.19 20.01
N LEU A 3 -14.99 -17.39 19.59
CA LEU A 3 -15.23 -17.73 18.18
C LEU A 3 -16.20 -16.75 17.49
N ILE A 4 -17.20 -16.27 18.24
CA ILE A 4 -18.22 -15.31 17.80
C ILE A 4 -17.62 -13.93 17.54
N GLN A 5 -16.66 -13.50 18.36
CA GLN A 5 -15.98 -12.22 18.17
C GLN A 5 -15.07 -12.28 16.93
N LEU A 6 -14.31 -13.37 16.78
CA LEU A 6 -13.45 -13.58 15.62
C LEU A 6 -14.25 -13.62 14.30
N SER A 7 -15.38 -14.32 14.27
CA SER A 7 -16.22 -14.40 13.06
C SER A 7 -16.81 -13.04 12.69
N SER A 8 -17.28 -12.27 13.67
CA SER A 8 -17.74 -10.89 13.45
C SER A 8 -16.63 -9.97 12.92
N MET A 9 -15.42 -10.09 13.46
CA MET A 9 -14.25 -9.33 13.02
C MET A 9 -13.87 -9.64 11.57
N ILE A 10 -13.81 -10.93 11.20
CA ILE A 10 -13.54 -11.38 9.84
C ILE A 10 -14.64 -10.90 8.88
N LEU A 11 -15.91 -10.96 9.30
CA LEU A 11 -17.02 -10.49 8.48
C LEU A 11 -16.90 -9.00 8.17
N ASN A 12 -16.51 -8.19 9.16
CA ASN A 12 -16.30 -6.74 8.98
C ASN A 12 -15.15 -6.45 8.00
N THR A 13 -14.02 -7.14 8.11
CA THR A 13 -12.88 -6.95 7.18
C THR A 13 -13.22 -7.38 5.76
N LEU A 14 -13.99 -8.46 5.59
CA LEU A 14 -14.51 -8.89 4.29
C LEU A 14 -15.51 -7.87 3.71
N LEU A 15 -16.37 -7.29 4.54
CA LEU A 15 -17.28 -6.23 4.12
C LEU A 15 -16.50 -5.01 3.62
N TYR A 16 -15.46 -4.58 4.34
CA TYR A 16 -14.60 -3.47 3.91
C TYR A 16 -13.90 -3.74 2.58
N ALA A 17 -13.33 -4.94 2.41
CA ALA A 17 -12.71 -5.35 1.16
C ALA A 17 -13.72 -5.39 -0.01
N THR A 18 -14.94 -5.86 0.26
CA THR A 18 -16.02 -5.91 -0.72
C THR A 18 -16.46 -4.50 -1.13
N LEU A 19 -16.70 -3.61 -0.17
CA LEU A 19 -17.03 -2.20 -0.43
C LEU A 19 -15.94 -1.54 -1.27
N TYR A 20 -14.67 -1.81 -0.98
CA TYR A 20 -13.55 -1.31 -1.77
C TYR A 20 -13.56 -1.80 -3.23
N VAL A 21 -13.79 -3.09 -3.45
CA VAL A 21 -13.89 -3.67 -4.81
C VAL A 21 -15.07 -3.06 -5.56
N MET A 22 -16.22 -2.95 -4.91
CA MET A 22 -17.43 -2.35 -5.47
C MET A 22 -17.19 -0.88 -5.84
N SER A 23 -16.58 -0.08 -4.95
CA SER A 23 -16.20 1.30 -5.22
C SER A 23 -15.27 1.41 -6.43
N LYS A 24 -14.29 0.52 -6.57
CA LYS A 24 -13.41 0.47 -7.75
C LYS A 24 -14.17 0.13 -9.03
N TYR A 25 -15.09 -0.83 -8.96
CA TYR A 25 -15.90 -1.25 -10.08
C TYR A 25 -16.82 -0.12 -10.56
N ILE A 26 -17.56 0.51 -9.64
CA ILE A 26 -18.42 1.67 -9.93
C ILE A 26 -17.59 2.81 -10.50
N TYR A 27 -16.44 3.14 -9.90
CA TYR A 27 -15.54 4.17 -10.43
C TYR A 27 -15.12 3.87 -11.88
N ARG A 28 -14.87 2.61 -12.22
CA ARG A 28 -14.50 2.23 -13.59
C ARG A 28 -15.64 2.45 -14.58
N ILE A 29 -16.86 2.06 -14.24
CA ILE A 29 -18.05 2.29 -15.08
C ILE A 29 -18.19 3.80 -15.34
N GLN A 30 -18.08 4.62 -14.29
CA GLN A 30 -18.15 6.07 -14.41
C GLN A 30 -16.99 6.64 -15.26
N LYS A 31 -15.78 6.10 -15.10
CA LYS A 31 -14.61 6.49 -15.89
C LYS A 31 -14.81 6.19 -17.39
N GLN A 32 -15.44 5.07 -17.73
CA GLN A 32 -15.75 4.70 -19.11
C GLN A 32 -16.80 5.62 -19.73
N LYS A 33 -17.87 5.94 -18.98
CA LYS A 33 -18.90 6.91 -19.41
C LYS A 33 -18.33 8.31 -19.69
N LEU A 34 -17.30 8.71 -18.95
CA LEU A 34 -16.63 10.01 -19.10
C LEU A 34 -15.41 9.96 -20.06
N SER A 35 -15.34 8.97 -20.94
CA SER A 35 -14.32 8.87 -21.99
C SER A 35 -14.80 9.58 -23.25
N THR A 36 -13.95 10.44 -23.82
CA THR A 36 -14.25 11.18 -25.06
C THR A 36 -12.99 11.30 -25.91
N ASN A 37 -13.17 11.40 -27.23
CA ASN A 37 -12.10 11.62 -28.20
C ASN A 37 -11.74 13.11 -28.34
N ASP A 38 -12.61 14.02 -27.88
CA ASP A 38 -12.33 15.47 -27.90
C ASP A 38 -11.29 15.84 -26.83
N LYS A 39 -10.17 16.44 -27.26
CA LYS A 39 -9.05 16.85 -26.40
C LYS A 39 -9.44 17.95 -25.40
N GLN A 40 -10.29 18.91 -25.77
CA GLN A 40 -10.70 20.00 -24.87
C GLN A 40 -11.67 19.47 -23.82
N LEU A 41 -12.71 18.74 -24.24
CA LEU A 41 -13.66 18.09 -23.33
C LEU A 41 -12.96 17.07 -22.42
N ALA A 42 -11.98 16.31 -22.93
CA ALA A 42 -11.19 15.37 -22.14
C ALA A 42 -10.40 16.06 -21.00
N LYS A 43 -10.02 17.34 -21.15
CA LYS A 43 -9.38 18.10 -20.06
C LYS A 43 -10.36 18.38 -18.92
N VAL A 44 -11.59 18.79 -19.23
CA VAL A 44 -12.66 19.02 -18.24
C VAL A 44 -13.06 17.70 -17.56
N LEU A 45 -13.31 16.66 -18.34
CA LEU A 45 -13.70 15.33 -17.84
C LEU A 45 -12.58 14.66 -17.00
N ARG A 46 -11.30 15.01 -17.20
CA ARG A 46 -10.22 14.53 -16.33
C ARG A 46 -10.38 15.01 -14.88
N TYR A 47 -10.81 16.26 -14.69
CA TYR A 47 -11.03 16.81 -13.35
C TYR A 47 -12.25 16.16 -12.67
N GLN A 48 -13.37 16.04 -13.40
CA GLN A 48 -14.56 15.35 -12.89
C GLN A 48 -14.27 13.89 -12.50
N ARG A 49 -13.53 13.15 -13.34
CA ARG A 49 -13.09 11.78 -13.02
C ARG A 49 -12.27 11.69 -11.74
N ARG A 50 -11.49 12.72 -11.39
CA ARG A 50 -10.71 12.76 -10.14
C ARG A 50 -11.62 12.96 -8.94
N LYS A 51 -12.55 13.93 -9.00
CA LYS A 51 -13.56 14.16 -7.95
C LYS A 51 -14.37 12.89 -7.69
N ILE A 52 -14.89 12.27 -8.74
CA ILE A 52 -15.66 11.02 -8.65
C ILE A 52 -14.83 9.91 -8.00
N LYS A 53 -13.54 9.78 -8.34
CA LYS A 53 -12.66 8.80 -7.69
C LYS A 53 -12.55 9.04 -6.19
N ILE A 54 -12.30 10.27 -5.78
CA ILE A 54 -12.14 10.64 -4.36
C ILE A 54 -13.44 10.39 -3.60
N ILE A 55 -14.60 10.73 -4.17
CA ILE A 55 -15.90 10.49 -3.52
C ILE A 55 -16.18 8.99 -3.42
N ILE A 56 -16.13 8.27 -4.54
CA ILE A 56 -16.53 6.85 -4.58
C ILE A 56 -15.57 5.94 -3.81
N MET A 57 -14.27 6.22 -3.82
CA MET A 57 -13.28 5.41 -3.09
C MET A 57 -12.97 5.95 -1.71
N GLY A 58 -12.86 7.27 -1.56
CA GLY A 58 -12.44 7.92 -0.32
C GLY A 58 -13.54 7.93 0.73
N LEU A 59 -14.78 8.27 0.36
CA LEU A 59 -15.88 8.37 1.34
C LEU A 59 -16.17 7.03 2.04
N PRO A 60 -16.32 5.88 1.33
CA PRO A 60 -16.54 4.60 2.01
C PRO A 60 -15.35 4.21 2.89
N THR A 61 -14.12 4.48 2.45
CA THR A 61 -12.91 4.21 3.23
C THR A 61 -12.90 5.03 4.53
N LEU A 62 -13.23 6.32 4.45
CA LEU A 62 -13.31 7.21 5.60
C LEU A 62 -14.39 6.75 6.58
N LEU A 63 -15.57 6.39 6.09
CA LEU A 63 -16.66 5.88 6.92
C LEU A 63 -16.26 4.57 7.63
N CYS A 64 -15.62 3.65 6.91
CA CYS A 64 -15.13 2.40 7.51
C CYS A 64 -14.05 2.67 8.56
N PHE A 65 -13.14 3.62 8.30
CA PHE A 65 -12.11 4.04 9.24
C PHE A 65 -12.70 4.66 10.51
N VAL A 66 -13.62 5.61 10.37
CA VAL A 66 -14.31 6.25 11.50
C VAL A 66 -15.09 5.21 12.31
N GLN A 67 -15.84 4.33 11.65
CA GLN A 67 -16.59 3.27 12.34
C GLN A 67 -15.69 2.30 13.10
N ASN A 68 -14.57 1.89 12.49
CA ASN A 68 -13.62 0.98 13.12
C ASN A 68 -12.94 1.63 14.33
N TYR A 69 -12.54 2.89 14.20
CA TYR A 69 -11.94 3.64 15.29
C TYR A 69 -12.93 3.88 16.43
N TYR A 70 -14.19 4.21 16.10
CA TYR A 70 -15.27 4.31 17.10
C TYR A 70 -15.47 2.99 17.85
N ASN A 71 -15.53 1.86 17.15
CA ASN A 71 -15.66 0.54 17.77
C ASN A 71 -14.44 0.19 18.63
N LEU A 72 -13.24 0.58 18.22
CA LEU A 72 -12.02 0.38 18.98
C LEU A 72 -12.04 1.20 20.28
N CYS A 73 -12.38 2.48 20.21
CA CYS A 73 -12.56 3.34 21.38
C CYS A 73 -13.59 2.78 22.35
N LEU A 74 -14.75 2.33 21.87
CA LEU A 74 -15.78 1.71 22.71
C LEU A 74 -15.24 0.48 23.46
N ARG A 75 -14.46 -0.38 22.79
CA ARG A 75 -13.83 -1.53 23.44
C ARG A 75 -12.85 -1.12 24.53
N TYR A 76 -12.03 -0.10 24.29
CA TYR A 76 -11.11 0.42 25.31
C TYR A 76 -11.83 1.07 26.48
N THR A 77 -12.87 1.87 26.22
CA THR A 77 -13.67 2.48 27.28
C THR A 77 -14.40 1.43 28.13
N GLN A 78 -14.91 0.35 27.51
CA GLN A 78 -15.57 -0.74 28.24
C GLN A 78 -14.60 -1.61 29.04
N SER A 79 -13.41 -1.89 28.50
CA SER A 79 -12.44 -2.80 29.14
C SER A 79 -11.53 -2.10 30.15
N GLU A 80 -11.11 -0.86 29.88
CA GLU A 80 -10.07 -0.15 30.64
C GLU A 80 -10.56 1.13 31.30
N LYS A 81 -11.86 1.48 31.16
CA LYS A 81 -12.45 2.75 31.66
C LYS A 81 -11.71 4.01 31.17
N LEU A 82 -11.02 3.92 30.04
CA LEU A 82 -10.31 5.04 29.44
C LEU A 82 -11.28 6.00 28.75
N ASN A 83 -11.02 7.30 28.89
CA ASN A 83 -11.71 8.32 28.12
C ASN A 83 -11.24 8.31 26.65
N ILE A 84 -12.12 8.70 25.72
CA ILE A 84 -11.81 8.75 24.27
C ILE A 84 -10.55 9.60 23.98
N PHE A 85 -10.33 10.68 24.74
CA PHE A 85 -9.14 11.51 24.61
C PHE A 85 -7.85 10.83 25.05
N GLU A 86 -7.91 9.91 26.02
CA GLU A 86 -6.76 9.10 26.45
C GLU A 86 -6.45 8.02 25.41
N CYS A 87 -7.48 7.45 24.79
CA CYS A 87 -7.33 6.53 23.65
C CYS A 87 -6.66 7.22 22.44
N LEU A 88 -6.95 8.51 22.21
CA LEU A 88 -6.30 9.31 21.17
C LEU A 88 -4.86 9.73 21.53
N LYS A 89 -4.52 9.83 22.82
CA LYS A 89 -3.15 10.17 23.26
C LYS A 89 -2.17 8.99 23.17
N GLN A 90 -2.65 7.76 23.00
CA GLN A 90 -1.78 6.59 22.78
C GLN A 90 -1.04 6.60 21.43
N PHE A 91 -1.31 7.56 20.54
CA PHE A 91 -0.49 7.77 19.34
C PHE A 91 0.90 8.33 19.73
N ASP A 92 1.82 7.42 20.00
CA ASP A 92 3.21 7.68 20.34
C ASP A 92 3.96 8.30 19.14
N THR A 93 4.15 9.61 19.15
CA THR A 93 4.74 10.38 18.06
C THR A 93 6.22 10.08 17.84
N GLU A 94 6.96 9.70 18.88
CA GLU A 94 8.38 9.34 18.77
C GLU A 94 8.56 8.05 17.99
N LYS A 95 7.69 7.06 18.24
CA LYS A 95 7.66 5.81 17.46
C LYS A 95 7.31 6.04 15.99
N ILE A 96 6.52 7.07 15.67
CA ILE A 96 6.22 7.44 14.27
C ILE A 96 7.50 7.89 13.56
N GLY A 97 8.28 8.79 14.17
CA GLY A 97 9.52 9.30 13.56
C GLY A 97 10.53 8.19 13.26
N MET A 98 10.82 7.35 14.26
CA MET A 98 11.72 6.21 14.08
C MET A 98 11.16 5.19 13.08
N GLY A 99 9.86 4.90 13.14
CA GLY A 99 9.20 4.03 12.17
C GLY A 99 9.38 4.52 10.74
N ILE A 100 9.20 5.83 10.49
CA ILE A 100 9.42 6.43 9.17
C ILE A 100 10.87 6.24 8.70
N LEU A 101 11.87 6.54 9.54
CA LEU A 101 13.28 6.36 9.18
C LEU A 101 13.61 4.91 8.84
N THR A 102 13.20 3.97 9.69
CA THR A 102 13.38 2.52 9.49
C THR A 102 12.74 2.05 8.19
N SER A 103 11.54 2.55 7.87
CA SER A 103 10.81 2.26 6.65
C SER A 103 11.50 2.77 5.39
N PHE A 104 11.97 4.02 5.41
CA PHE A 104 12.79 4.57 4.33
C PHE A 104 14.05 3.74 4.11
N TYR A 105 14.74 3.36 5.18
CA TYR A 105 15.96 2.56 5.11
C TYR A 105 15.69 1.17 4.52
N MET A 106 14.69 0.45 5.01
CA MET A 106 14.30 -0.86 4.47
C MET A 106 13.96 -0.81 2.98
N THR A 107 13.15 0.17 2.58
CA THR A 107 12.77 0.32 1.17
C THR A 107 13.98 0.69 0.33
N LEU A 108 14.90 1.52 0.84
CA LEU A 108 16.15 1.84 0.15
C LEU A 108 16.98 0.58 -0.07
N LEU A 109 17.19 -0.25 0.95
CA LEU A 109 17.94 -1.51 0.81
C LEU A 109 17.34 -2.42 -0.26
N LEU A 110 16.03 -2.66 -0.22
CA LEU A 110 15.33 -3.47 -1.23
C LEU A 110 15.40 -2.88 -2.64
N TYR A 111 15.46 -1.55 -2.75
CA TYR A 111 15.47 -0.84 -4.03
C TYR A 111 16.85 -0.40 -4.50
N ILE A 112 17.95 -0.75 -3.82
CA ILE A 112 19.32 -0.42 -4.28
C ILE A 112 19.55 -0.90 -5.73
N GLY A 113 19.26 -2.17 -6.02
CA GLY A 113 19.37 -2.73 -7.39
C GLY A 113 18.52 -1.98 -8.42
N PRO A 114 17.21 -1.83 -8.21
CA PRO A 114 16.33 -1.05 -9.09
C PRO A 114 16.77 0.41 -9.26
N VAL A 115 17.21 1.09 -8.19
CA VAL A 115 17.71 2.47 -8.24
C VAL A 115 18.94 2.55 -9.14
N TYR A 116 19.89 1.63 -8.95
CA TYR A 116 21.09 1.56 -9.78
C TYR A 116 20.75 1.32 -11.26
N GLN A 117 19.81 0.42 -11.54
CA GLN A 117 19.33 0.16 -12.90
C GLN A 117 18.65 1.40 -13.53
N GLU A 118 17.81 2.10 -12.78
CA GLU A 118 17.12 3.32 -13.24
C GLU A 118 18.07 4.50 -13.42
N PHE A 119 19.12 4.59 -12.60
CA PHE A 119 20.21 5.54 -12.75
C PHE A 119 20.93 5.30 -14.09
N TRP A 120 21.31 4.06 -14.38
CA TRP A 120 22.01 3.71 -15.62
C TRP A 120 21.16 3.91 -16.87
N ASN A 121 19.86 3.66 -16.77
CA ASN A 121 18.91 3.92 -17.86
C ASN A 121 18.63 5.42 -18.09
N GLY A 122 19.14 6.33 -17.25
CA GLY A 122 18.84 7.77 -17.33
C GLY A 122 17.42 8.16 -16.88
N ASN A 123 16.59 7.18 -16.53
CA ASN A 123 15.19 7.34 -16.17
C ASN A 123 14.99 7.97 -14.78
N LEU A 124 15.99 7.86 -13.89
CA LEU A 124 15.90 8.39 -12.53
C LEU A 124 15.64 9.90 -12.54
N ARG A 125 16.35 10.66 -13.38
CA ARG A 125 16.16 12.10 -13.56
C ARG A 125 14.74 12.43 -14.04
N GLU A 126 14.19 11.61 -14.92
CA GLU A 126 12.81 11.75 -15.41
C GLU A 126 11.77 11.44 -14.32
N LYS A 127 12.01 10.45 -13.46
CA LYS A 127 11.13 10.17 -12.31
C LYS A 127 11.11 11.33 -11.33
N PHE A 128 12.28 11.87 -10.98
CA PHE A 128 12.37 13.03 -10.09
C PHE A 128 11.85 14.32 -10.71
N SER A 129 11.97 14.52 -12.03
CA SER A 129 11.38 15.69 -12.69
C SER A 129 9.85 15.73 -12.59
N LYS A 130 9.20 14.57 -12.46
CA LYS A 130 7.73 14.46 -12.25
C LYS A 130 7.29 14.89 -10.85
N ILE A 131 8.21 15.01 -9.88
CA ILE A 131 7.94 15.51 -8.53
C ILE A 131 8.03 17.05 -8.46
N ARG A 132 8.65 17.73 -9.45
CA ARG A 132 8.87 19.19 -9.39
C ARG A 132 7.57 19.94 -9.10
N PHE A 133 7.59 20.72 -8.01
CA PHE A 133 6.45 21.43 -7.45
C PHE A 133 5.83 22.49 -8.38
N ASN A 134 6.55 22.93 -9.41
CA ASN A 134 6.07 23.97 -10.34
C ASN A 134 4.79 23.57 -11.11
N LYS A 135 4.47 22.27 -11.22
CA LYS A 135 3.19 21.80 -11.76
C LYS A 135 2.71 20.56 -11.00
N PHE A 136 1.86 20.76 -9.99
CA PHE A 136 1.31 19.66 -9.19
C PHE A 136 0.61 18.61 -10.08
N ARG A 137 1.18 17.40 -10.12
CA ARG A 137 0.66 16.27 -10.90
C ARG A 137 -0.29 15.42 -10.07
N TRP A 138 -1.57 15.78 -10.10
CA TRP A 138 -2.64 15.04 -9.42
C TRP A 138 -2.68 13.53 -9.71
N ASP A 139 -2.39 13.13 -10.94
CA ASP A 139 -2.32 11.71 -11.33
C ASP A 139 -1.20 10.98 -10.58
N TYR A 140 -0.07 11.65 -10.38
CA TYR A 140 1.08 11.13 -9.68
C TYR A 140 0.86 11.09 -8.16
N PHE A 141 0.37 12.20 -7.60
CA PHE A 141 -0.02 12.30 -6.19
C PHE A 141 -1.06 11.23 -5.81
N THR A 142 -2.06 11.01 -6.68
CA THR A 142 -3.06 9.97 -6.44
C THR A 142 -2.44 8.57 -6.41
N LYS A 143 -1.41 8.31 -7.22
CA LYS A 143 -0.74 7.01 -7.29
C LYS A 143 0.15 6.76 -6.07
N ILE A 144 0.85 7.78 -5.59
CA ILE A 144 1.88 7.65 -4.53
C ILE A 144 1.32 7.89 -3.14
N VAL A 145 0.27 8.71 -3.01
CA VAL A 145 -0.28 9.08 -1.70
C VAL A 145 -1.66 8.48 -1.51
N ILE A 146 -2.64 8.89 -2.34
CA ILE A 146 -4.04 8.51 -2.12
C ILE A 146 -4.28 7.01 -2.25
N THR A 147 -3.65 6.36 -3.23
CA THR A 147 -3.84 4.92 -3.45
C THR A 147 -3.25 4.09 -2.30
N PRO A 148 -1.99 4.29 -1.90
CA PRO A 148 -1.44 3.70 -0.68
C PRO A 148 -2.25 4.00 0.57
N LEU A 149 -2.66 5.25 0.79
CA LEU A 149 -3.45 5.62 1.97
C LEU A 149 -4.74 4.79 2.07
N ILE A 150 -5.51 4.70 0.99
CA ILE A 150 -6.74 3.91 0.96
C ILE A 150 -6.43 2.41 1.15
N ASP A 151 -5.44 1.90 0.43
CA ASP A 151 -5.09 0.48 0.47
C ASP A 151 -4.64 0.06 1.87
N GLU A 152 -3.76 0.83 2.51
CA GLU A 152 -3.21 0.48 3.81
C GLU A 152 -4.22 0.68 4.94
N ILE A 153 -5.08 1.70 4.88
CA ILE A 153 -6.19 1.80 5.83
C ILE A 153 -7.05 0.53 5.78
N ILE A 154 -7.45 0.08 4.59
CA ILE A 154 -8.40 -1.03 4.47
C ILE A 154 -7.76 -2.37 4.83
N PHE A 155 -6.58 -2.65 4.28
CA PHE A 155 -6.01 -3.99 4.39
C PHE A 155 -5.08 -4.15 5.59
N ARG A 156 -4.55 -3.05 6.16
CA ARG A 156 -3.58 -3.10 7.27
C ARG A 156 -4.24 -2.57 8.52
N GLU A 157 -4.65 -1.31 8.56
CA GLU A 157 -5.21 -0.70 9.77
C GLU A 157 -6.50 -1.37 10.25
N LEU A 158 -7.53 -1.42 9.39
CA LEU A 158 -8.83 -2.01 9.76
C LEU A 158 -8.71 -3.49 10.13
N VAL A 159 -7.85 -4.23 9.42
CA VAL A 159 -7.59 -5.65 9.66
C VAL A 159 -6.80 -5.87 10.94
N ASN A 160 -5.80 -5.03 11.22
CA ASN A 160 -5.00 -5.08 12.44
C ASN A 160 -5.87 -4.80 13.67
N ASN A 161 -6.72 -3.77 13.60
CA ASN A 161 -7.65 -3.44 14.68
C ASN A 161 -8.73 -4.52 14.90
N ALA A 162 -9.02 -5.31 13.87
CA ALA A 162 -9.96 -6.42 13.96
C ALA A 162 -9.30 -7.68 14.57
N ILE A 163 -8.14 -8.12 14.06
CA ILE A 163 -7.58 -9.46 14.32
C ILE A 163 -6.31 -9.43 15.18
N ASN A 164 -5.58 -8.31 15.16
CA ASN A 164 -4.28 -8.15 15.82
C ASN A 164 -4.30 -7.09 16.91
N VAL A 165 -5.34 -7.12 17.75
CA VAL A 165 -5.47 -6.16 18.84
C VAL A 165 -4.21 -6.21 19.71
N ARG A 166 -3.61 -5.04 19.95
CA ARG A 166 -2.34 -4.89 20.71
C ARG A 166 -1.15 -5.68 20.16
N TYR A 167 -1.15 -6.05 18.87
CA TYR A 167 -0.05 -6.77 18.23
C TYR A 167 0.25 -8.15 18.86
N GLN A 168 -0.79 -8.84 19.35
CA GLN A 168 -0.64 -10.17 19.98
C GLN A 168 -0.71 -11.34 18.99
N ASN A 169 -1.34 -11.16 17.83
CA ASN A 169 -1.58 -12.19 16.80
C ASN A 169 -0.89 -11.81 15.48
N ASN A 170 0.39 -11.43 15.57
CA ASN A 170 1.11 -10.83 14.45
C ASN A 170 1.22 -11.76 13.25
N PHE A 171 1.42 -13.06 13.48
CA PHE A 171 1.58 -14.04 12.40
C PHE A 171 0.26 -14.26 11.65
N GLU A 172 -0.83 -14.47 12.37
CA GLU A 172 -2.18 -14.61 11.82
C GLU A 172 -2.58 -13.37 11.05
N PHE A 173 -2.28 -12.19 11.59
CA PHE A 173 -2.51 -10.91 10.93
C PHE A 173 -1.73 -10.80 9.62
N ILE A 174 -0.43 -11.07 9.63
CA ILE A 174 0.42 -10.98 8.43
C ILE A 174 -0.15 -11.87 7.33
N ILE A 175 -0.50 -13.12 7.64
CA ILE A 175 -1.07 -14.05 6.68
C ILE A 175 -2.43 -13.55 6.17
N TYR A 176 -3.36 -13.25 7.08
CA TYR A 176 -4.73 -12.90 6.73
C TYR A 176 -4.80 -11.58 5.94
N SER A 177 -4.14 -10.53 6.43
CA SER A 177 -4.05 -9.22 5.77
C SER A 177 -3.47 -9.34 4.36
N THR A 178 -2.41 -10.16 4.21
CA THR A 178 -1.75 -10.39 2.92
C THR A 178 -2.63 -11.13 1.93
N LEU A 179 -3.27 -12.21 2.35
CA LEU A 179 -4.17 -12.99 1.49
C LEU A 179 -5.36 -12.14 1.07
N LEU A 180 -5.98 -11.41 2.00
CA LEU A 180 -7.09 -10.51 1.73
C LEU A 180 -6.71 -9.43 0.71
N TYR A 181 -5.55 -8.77 0.90
CA TYR A 181 -5.02 -7.80 -0.05
C TYR A 181 -4.81 -8.42 -1.43
N SER A 182 -4.16 -9.57 -1.51
CA SER A 182 -3.76 -10.21 -2.78
C SER A 182 -4.96 -10.72 -3.57
N LEU A 183 -5.93 -11.36 -2.90
CA LEU A 183 -7.18 -11.80 -3.51
C LEU A 183 -7.97 -10.60 -4.04
N THR A 184 -8.07 -9.53 -3.24
CA THR A 184 -8.78 -8.31 -3.64
C THR A 184 -8.13 -7.64 -4.87
N LYS A 185 -6.79 -7.59 -4.92
CA LYS A 185 -6.07 -7.05 -6.07
C LYS A 185 -6.18 -7.94 -7.30
N SER A 186 -6.13 -9.26 -7.15
CA SER A 186 -6.34 -10.21 -8.25
C SER A 186 -7.75 -10.13 -8.81
N LEU A 187 -8.77 -10.04 -7.95
CA LEU A 187 -10.14 -9.82 -8.39
C LEU A 187 -10.29 -8.48 -9.11
N SER A 188 -9.71 -7.40 -8.57
CA SER A 188 -9.69 -6.09 -9.23
C SER A 188 -9.00 -6.15 -10.61
N TYR A 189 -7.94 -6.96 -10.74
CA TYR A 189 -7.23 -7.17 -11.99
C TYR A 189 -8.07 -7.97 -12.98
N GLN A 190 -8.70 -9.07 -12.55
CA GLN A 190 -9.60 -9.88 -13.37
C GLN A 190 -10.77 -9.05 -13.87
N LEU A 191 -11.42 -8.28 -13.00
CA LEU A 191 -12.46 -7.35 -13.42
C LEU A 191 -11.92 -6.41 -14.51
N LYS A 192 -10.69 -5.92 -14.35
CA LYS A 192 -10.03 -5.02 -15.32
C LYS A 192 -9.75 -5.65 -16.68
N TYR A 193 -9.17 -6.84 -16.70
CA TYR A 193 -8.56 -7.44 -17.88
C TYR A 193 -9.26 -8.71 -18.37
N GLY A 194 -10.33 -9.15 -17.70
CA GLY A 194 -11.07 -10.37 -18.03
C GLY A 194 -10.37 -11.67 -17.61
N GLN A 195 -9.17 -11.61 -17.05
CA GLN A 195 -8.37 -12.79 -16.71
C GLN A 195 -7.65 -12.67 -15.37
N LEU A 196 -7.51 -13.79 -14.67
CA LEU A 196 -6.65 -13.90 -13.49
C LEU A 196 -5.19 -13.92 -13.93
N SER A 197 -4.33 -13.17 -13.22
CA SER A 197 -2.89 -13.16 -13.47
C SER A 197 -2.16 -13.70 -12.24
N ARG A 198 -1.53 -14.87 -12.40
CA ARG A 198 -0.68 -15.49 -11.36
C ARG A 198 0.45 -14.55 -10.95
N TYR A 199 1.03 -13.85 -11.92
CA TYR A 199 2.08 -12.87 -11.68
C TYR A 199 1.59 -11.70 -10.83
N GLU A 200 0.41 -11.14 -11.14
CA GLU A 200 -0.14 -10.04 -10.36
C GLU A 200 -0.49 -10.48 -8.94
N PHE A 201 -1.05 -11.69 -8.76
CA PHE A 201 -1.30 -12.27 -7.44
C PHE A 201 -0.01 -12.42 -6.64
N LEU A 202 1.01 -13.08 -7.20
CA LEU A 202 2.30 -13.31 -6.53
C LEU A 202 2.95 -11.99 -6.13
N LYS A 203 2.94 -11.01 -7.04
CA LYS A 203 3.50 -9.68 -6.77
C LYS A 203 2.75 -8.98 -5.64
N THR A 204 1.42 -9.04 -5.62
CA THR A 204 0.64 -8.44 -4.51
C THR A 204 0.76 -9.24 -3.22
N LEU A 205 1.05 -10.54 -3.30
CA LEU A 205 1.33 -11.40 -2.15
C LEU A 205 2.63 -10.99 -1.47
N VAL A 206 3.72 -10.85 -2.24
CA VAL A 206 5.02 -10.40 -1.70
C VAL A 206 4.92 -8.98 -1.13
N LEU A 207 4.26 -8.06 -1.84
CA LEU A 207 4.00 -6.71 -1.34
C LEU A 207 3.12 -6.75 -0.07
N GLY A 208 2.14 -7.64 -0.06
CA GLY A 208 1.26 -7.96 1.06
C GLY A 208 2.06 -8.28 2.32
N LEU A 209 2.86 -9.34 2.23
CA LEU A 209 3.72 -9.85 3.31
C LEU A 209 4.62 -8.74 3.84
N TYR A 210 5.32 -8.04 2.94
CA TYR A 210 6.24 -6.97 3.33
C TYR A 210 5.53 -5.86 4.11
N LEU A 211 4.42 -5.31 3.58
CA LEU A 211 3.75 -4.18 4.22
C LEU A 211 3.12 -4.56 5.56
N SER A 212 2.60 -5.79 5.68
CA SER A 212 2.06 -6.29 6.95
C SER A 212 3.17 -6.56 7.97
N PHE A 213 4.33 -7.06 7.54
CA PHE A 213 5.52 -7.18 8.37
C PHE A 213 5.99 -5.80 8.87
N VAL A 214 6.10 -4.81 7.98
CA VAL A 214 6.46 -3.43 8.38
C VAL A 214 5.49 -2.90 9.44
N LEU A 215 4.18 -3.11 9.27
CA LEU A 215 3.21 -2.65 10.27
C LEU A 215 3.46 -3.27 11.65
N VAL A 216 3.69 -4.59 11.71
CA VAL A 216 3.94 -5.30 12.97
C VAL A 216 5.19 -4.75 13.66
N GLN A 217 6.24 -4.49 12.89
CA GLN A 217 7.51 -4.03 13.43
C GLN A 217 7.48 -2.57 13.89
N THR A 218 6.90 -1.68 13.08
CA THR A 218 6.91 -0.25 13.38
C THR A 218 5.71 0.19 14.20
N LYS A 219 4.65 -0.63 14.24
CA LYS A 219 3.37 -0.36 14.91
C LYS A 219 2.69 0.94 14.46
N THR A 220 2.99 1.38 13.25
CA THR A 220 2.61 2.70 12.73
C THR A 220 2.10 2.61 11.28
N ILE A 221 0.81 2.89 11.07
CA ILE A 221 0.21 2.84 9.73
C ILE A 221 0.80 3.87 8.76
N VAL A 222 1.17 5.06 9.27
CA VAL A 222 1.80 6.13 8.47
C VAL A 222 3.05 5.63 7.76
N THR A 223 3.84 4.85 8.49
CA THR A 223 5.08 4.25 8.01
C THR A 223 4.85 3.28 6.85
N VAL A 224 3.79 2.48 6.93
CA VAL A 224 3.39 1.54 5.87
C VAL A 224 2.86 2.28 4.64
N ILE A 225 2.06 3.33 4.84
CA ILE A 225 1.54 4.19 3.76
C ILE A 225 2.69 4.82 2.98
N ILE A 226 3.69 5.39 3.69
CA ILE A 226 4.88 5.98 3.07
C ILE A 226 5.64 4.90 2.28
N ASN A 227 5.88 3.72 2.87
CA ASN A 227 6.58 2.63 2.21
C ASN A 227 5.90 2.19 0.91
N HIS A 228 4.59 1.95 0.96
CA HIS A 228 3.83 1.58 -0.23
C HIS A 228 3.84 2.72 -1.28
N GLY A 229 3.81 3.98 -0.84
CA GLY A 229 4.02 5.14 -1.70
C GLY A 229 5.37 5.14 -2.41
N LEU A 230 6.46 4.88 -1.69
CA LEU A 230 7.82 4.78 -2.23
C LEU A 230 7.95 3.64 -3.23
N MET A 231 7.35 2.47 -2.94
CA MET A 231 7.33 1.35 -3.89
C MET A 231 6.55 1.70 -5.16
N ASN A 232 5.44 2.43 -5.04
CA ASN A 232 4.69 2.93 -6.19
C ASN A 232 5.44 4.00 -6.99
N PHE A 233 6.25 4.82 -6.31
CA PHE A 233 7.14 5.82 -6.90
C PHE A 233 8.22 5.13 -7.74
N MET A 234 8.97 4.22 -7.11
CA MET A 234 10.05 3.46 -7.76
C MET A 234 9.52 2.57 -8.88
N GLY A 235 8.34 1.98 -8.70
CA GLY A 235 7.72 1.11 -9.67
C GLY A 235 8.25 -0.32 -9.58
N ARG A 236 8.05 -1.07 -10.66
CA ARG A 236 8.44 -2.49 -10.74
C ARG A 236 9.91 -2.57 -11.14
N PRO A 237 10.72 -3.38 -10.44
CA PRO A 237 12.04 -3.74 -10.94
C PRO A 237 11.96 -4.32 -12.35
N ASN A 238 12.83 -3.88 -13.25
CA ASN A 238 12.82 -4.34 -14.63
C ASN A 238 13.80 -5.50 -14.83
N PHE A 239 13.46 -6.64 -14.23
CA PHE A 239 14.24 -7.87 -14.37
C PHE A 239 14.26 -8.40 -15.82
N LEU A 240 13.22 -8.11 -16.61
CA LEU A 240 13.16 -8.52 -18.01
C LEU A 240 14.27 -7.88 -18.84
N ASP A 241 14.56 -6.60 -18.65
CA ASP A 241 15.67 -5.93 -19.35
C ASP A 241 17.03 -6.53 -18.96
N LEU A 242 17.18 -7.02 -17.71
CA LEU A 242 18.40 -7.71 -17.26
C LEU A 242 18.58 -9.06 -17.97
N VAL A 243 17.49 -9.80 -18.15
CA VAL A 243 17.51 -11.14 -18.80
C VAL A 243 17.64 -11.04 -20.31
N LYS A 244 16.97 -10.06 -20.95
CA LYS A 244 16.92 -9.91 -22.41
C LYS A 244 18.20 -9.32 -23.06
N GLY A 245 19.27 -9.13 -22.28
CA GLY A 245 20.58 -8.74 -22.82
C GLY A 245 20.68 -7.28 -23.28
N LYS A 246 19.86 -6.37 -22.74
CA LYS A 246 19.92 -4.93 -23.06
C LYS A 246 21.21 -4.26 -22.55
N TYR A 247 21.88 -4.91 -21.61
CA TYR A 247 23.08 -4.41 -20.93
C TYR A 247 24.29 -5.24 -21.33
N SER A 248 25.48 -4.62 -21.31
CA SER A 248 26.72 -5.39 -21.43
C SER A 248 26.84 -6.40 -20.28
N ASN A 249 27.62 -7.47 -20.47
CA ASN A 249 27.80 -8.50 -19.44
C ASN A 249 28.27 -7.90 -18.10
N GLU A 250 29.20 -6.94 -18.14
CA GLU A 250 29.71 -6.25 -16.96
C GLU A 250 28.62 -5.42 -16.26
N GLN A 251 27.85 -4.63 -17.02
CA GLN A 251 26.74 -3.84 -16.47
C GLN A 251 25.68 -4.74 -15.82
N ARG A 252 25.32 -5.84 -16.49
CA ARG A 252 24.37 -6.83 -15.97
C ARG A 252 24.86 -7.46 -14.67
N GLN A 253 26.14 -7.85 -14.60
CA GLN A 253 26.75 -8.39 -13.38
C GLN A 253 26.69 -7.38 -12.23
N LYS A 254 27.09 -6.12 -12.46
CA LYS A 254 27.00 -5.07 -11.44
C LYS A 254 25.58 -4.84 -10.98
N MET A 255 24.61 -4.79 -11.90
CA MET A 255 23.19 -4.65 -11.54
C MET A 255 22.74 -5.80 -10.65
N ILE A 256 23.00 -7.06 -11.05
CA ILE A 256 22.67 -8.24 -10.24
C ILE A 256 23.33 -8.18 -8.86
N GLN A 257 24.60 -7.78 -8.77
CA GLN A 257 25.29 -7.58 -7.50
C GLN A 257 24.55 -6.59 -6.60
N PHE A 258 24.11 -5.43 -7.11
CA PHE A 258 23.33 -4.46 -6.33
C PHE A 258 21.97 -5.01 -5.90
N TYR A 259 21.30 -5.82 -6.72
CA TYR A 259 20.06 -6.52 -6.32
C TYR A 259 20.32 -7.49 -5.16
N VAL A 260 21.37 -8.32 -5.26
CA VAL A 260 21.71 -9.32 -4.24
C VAL A 260 22.18 -8.64 -2.95
N LEU A 261 23.09 -7.68 -3.04
CA LEU A 261 23.60 -6.92 -1.89
C LEU A 261 22.48 -6.17 -1.16
N GLY A 262 21.59 -5.50 -1.91
CA GLY A 262 20.44 -4.82 -1.33
C GLY A 262 19.49 -5.77 -0.60
N PHE A 263 19.22 -6.95 -1.18
CA PHE A 263 18.39 -7.97 -0.56
C PHE A 263 19.03 -8.61 0.67
N VAL A 264 20.33 -8.95 0.62
CA VAL A 264 21.05 -9.50 1.77
C VAL A 264 21.13 -8.47 2.90
N ALA A 265 21.45 -7.22 2.60
CA ALA A 265 21.46 -6.14 3.59
C ALA A 265 20.07 -5.94 4.22
N PHE A 266 19.01 -6.04 3.40
CA PHE A 266 17.63 -6.00 3.90
C PHE A 266 17.34 -7.15 4.88
N LEU A 267 17.70 -8.39 4.54
CA LEU A 267 17.51 -9.54 5.44
C LEU A 267 18.30 -9.37 6.75
N ILE A 268 19.55 -8.92 6.67
CA ILE A 268 20.38 -8.64 7.85
C ILE A 268 19.71 -7.58 8.73
N PHE A 269 19.23 -6.48 8.12
CA PHE A 269 18.53 -5.43 8.86
C PHE A 269 17.26 -5.95 9.55
N CYS A 270 16.47 -6.79 8.85
CA CYS A 270 15.29 -7.41 9.41
C CYS A 270 15.56 -8.38 10.57
N VAL A 271 16.76 -8.95 10.67
CA VAL A 271 17.12 -9.89 11.75
C VAL A 271 17.80 -9.17 12.92
N LEU A 272 18.59 -8.13 12.64
CA LEU A 272 19.43 -7.47 13.65
C LEU A 272 18.80 -6.23 14.27
N VAL A 273 17.86 -5.57 13.58
CA VAL A 273 17.32 -4.27 14.00
C VAL A 273 15.82 -4.29 14.30
N LEU A 274 15.08 -5.18 13.63
CA LEU A 274 13.63 -5.35 13.80
C LEU A 274 13.33 -6.59 14.61
#